data_AF-A0AAE7DE19-F1
#
_entry.id   AF-A0AAE7DE19-F1
#
_cell.length_a   1.000
_cell.length_b   1.000
_cell.length_c   1.000
_cell.angle_alpha   90.00
_cell.angle_beta   90.00
_cell.angle_gamma   90.00
#
_symmetry.space_group_name_H-M   'P 1'
#
loop_
_entity.id
_entity.type
_entity.pdbx_description
1 polymer ?
#
loop_
_entity_poly.entity_id
_entity_poly.type
_entity_poly.pdbx_seq_one_letter_code
_entity_poly.pdbx_strand_id
1 'polypeptide(L)' 'MKQRQQQTDAFKVKTESGKVYGIAEFTHQIYQEFLNPADNGWANGMKQYKVAGGGNANKKSETEYEIVATGELAVRI' A
#
# COMPACT_ATOMS: atom_id res chain seq x y z
N MET A 1 -15.09 -15.27 9.71
CA MET A 1 -14.04 -14.92 8.72
C MET A 1 -13.10 -13.90 9.34
N LYS A 2 -11.81 -14.22 9.51
CA LYS A 2 -10.82 -13.31 10.11
C LYS A 2 -10.24 -12.40 9.02
N GLN A 3 -9.99 -11.14 9.35
CA GLN A 3 -9.40 -10.16 8.44
C GLN A 3 -8.29 -9.39 9.16
N ARG A 4 -7.28 -8.93 8.40
CA ARG A 4 -6.23 -8.06 8.93
C ARG A 4 -5.73 -7.09 7.85
N GLN A 5 -5.19 -5.96 8.28
CA GLN A 5 -4.31 -5.15 7.43
C GLN A 5 -2.87 -5.44 7.81
N GLN A 6 -2.05 -5.78 6.83
CA GLN A 6 -0.63 -6.01 7.01
C GLN A 6 0.15 -4.98 6.22
N GLN A 7 1.08 -4.28 6.85
CA GLN A 7 2.06 -3.48 6.12
C GLN A 7 2.97 -4.42 5.34
N THR A 8 3.05 -4.24 4.03
CA THR A 8 3.79 -5.12 3.11
C THR A 8 5.02 -4.46 2.51
N ASP A 9 5.08 -3.12 2.47
CA ASP A 9 6.25 -2.36 2.01
C ASP A 9 6.29 -0.98 2.68
N ALA A 10 7.46 -0.35 2.70
CA ALA A 10 7.65 1.04 3.05
C ALA A 10 8.81 1.64 2.23
N PHE A 11 8.55 2.74 1.52
CA PHE A 11 9.50 3.35 0.61
C PHE A 11 9.35 4.87 0.57
N LYS A 12 10.27 5.54 -0.11
CA LYS A 12 10.21 6.99 -0.33
C LYS A 12 9.87 7.27 -1.79
N VAL A 13 9.18 8.39 -2.01
CA VAL A 13 8.91 8.94 -3.33
C VAL A 13 9.32 10.39 -3.38
N LYS A 14 9.69 10.88 -4.57
CA LYS A 14 10.07 12.27 -4.81
C LYS A 14 9.19 12.88 -5.90
N THR A 15 8.63 14.06 -5.65
CA THR A 15 7.88 14.83 -6.65
C THR A 15 8.80 15.58 -7.59
N GLU A 16 8.25 16.07 -8.71
CA GLU A 16 8.95 16.98 -9.62
C GLU A 16 9.42 18.27 -8.91
N SER A 17 8.63 18.78 -7.96
CA SER A 17 8.97 19.93 -7.11
C SER A 17 10.12 19.65 -6.12
N GLY A 18 10.59 18.41 -6.03
CA GLY A 18 11.71 17.99 -5.18
C GLY A 18 11.32 17.57 -3.77
N LYS A 19 10.03 17.63 -3.41
CA LYS A 19 9.54 17.17 -2.10
C LYS A 19 9.65 15.64 -2.00
N VAL A 20 9.96 15.15 -0.81
CA VAL A 20 10.08 13.72 -0.53
C VAL A 20 8.99 13.31 0.45
N TYR A 21 8.25 12.27 0.10
CA TYR A 21 7.23 11.66 0.94
C TYR A 21 7.62 10.22 1.27
N GLY A 22 7.37 9.78 2.51
CA GLY A 22 7.36 8.36 2.82
C GLY A 22 6.01 7.76 2.45
N ILE A 23 5.99 6.55 1.91
CA ILE A 23 4.77 5.79 1.63
C ILE A 23 4.89 4.41 2.30
N ALA A 24 3.83 4.01 3.00
CA ALA A 24 3.64 2.65 3.51
C ALA A 24 2.54 1.95 2.70
N GLU A 25 2.87 0.77 2.16
CA GLU A 25 1.91 -0.12 1.49
C GLU A 25 1.28 -1.04 2.55
N PHE A 26 -0.05 -1.09 2.57
CA PHE A 26 -0.84 -2.01 3.37
C PHE A 26 -1.66 -2.93 2.47
N THR A 27 -1.61 -4.22 2.73
CA THR A 27 -2.47 -5.21 2.05
C THR A 27 -3.57 -5.66 3.00
N HIS A 28 -4.82 -5.57 2.57
CA HIS A 28 -5.94 -6.19 3.26
C HIS A 28 -5.91 -7.69 3.03
N GLN A 29 -5.92 -8.48 4.09
CA GLN A 29 -5.86 -9.93 4.01
C GLN A 29 -7.08 -10.55 4.68
N ILE A 30 -7.57 -11.62 4.06
CA ILE A 30 -8.69 -12.41 4.56
C ILE A 30 -8.16 -13.81 4.84
N TYR A 31 -8.43 -14.34 6.03
CA TYR A 31 -8.12 -15.72 6.35
C TYR A 31 -9.14 -16.64 5.70
N GLN A 32 -8.65 -17.57 4.89
CA GLN A 32 -9.46 -18.58 4.20
C GLN A 32 -9.30 -19.92 4.92
N GLU A 33 -10.44 -20.55 5.19
CA GLU A 33 -10.53 -21.87 5.81
C GLU A 33 -11.06 -22.85 4.76
N PHE A 34 -10.32 -23.93 4.52
CA PHE A 34 -10.64 -24.98 3.58
C PHE A 34 -10.88 -26.32 4.31
N LEU A 35 -11.42 -27.30 3.59
CA LEU A 35 -11.71 -28.64 4.14
C LEU A 35 -10.45 -29.36 4.62
N ASN A 36 -9.31 -29.15 3.94
CA ASN A 36 -8.01 -29.62 4.37
C ASN A 36 -7.30 -28.50 5.14
N PRO A 37 -7.02 -28.67 6.45
CA PRO A 37 -6.41 -27.63 7.27
C PRO A 37 -5.03 -27.16 6.81
N ALA A 38 -4.31 -27.98 6.03
CA ALA A 38 -3.01 -27.61 5.47
C ALA A 38 -3.11 -26.49 4.41
N ASP A 39 -4.30 -26.30 3.82
CA ASP A 39 -4.56 -25.28 2.80
C ASP A 39 -5.05 -23.96 3.41
N ASN A 40 -5.28 -23.92 4.74
CA ASN A 40 -5.69 -22.71 5.43
C ASN A 40 -4.59 -21.64 5.35
N GLY A 41 -4.98 -20.38 5.13
CA GLY A 41 -4.00 -19.33 4.99
C GLY A 41 -4.58 -17.93 4.85
N TRP A 42 -3.70 -16.96 4.74
CA TRP A 42 -4.05 -15.56 4.46
C TRP A 42 -3.99 -15.32 2.95
N ALA A 43 -5.11 -14.90 2.38
CA ALA A 43 -5.17 -14.45 1.00
C ALA A 43 -5.01 -12.93 0.93
N ASN A 44 -4.18 -12.45 -0.01
CA ASN A 44 -4.01 -11.03 -0.29
C ASN A 44 -5.22 -10.48 -1.06
N GLY A 45 -5.76 -9.38 -0.57
CA GLY A 45 -6.80 -8.60 -1.23
C GLY A 45 -6.28 -7.24 -1.69
N MET A 46 -7.08 -6.20 -1.45
CA MET A 46 -6.80 -4.84 -1.91
C MET A 46 -5.56 -4.23 -1.21
N LYS A 47 -4.76 -3.49 -1.98
CA LYS A 47 -3.64 -2.69 -1.47
C LYS A 47 -4.06 -1.24 -1.23
N GLN A 48 -3.47 -0.63 -0.22
CA GLN A 48 -3.63 0.77 0.15
C GLN A 48 -2.26 1.39 0.37
N TYR A 49 -2.07 2.64 -0.05
CA TYR A 49 -0.80 3.35 0.11
C TYR A 49 -1.05 4.59 0.96
N LYS A 50 -0.34 4.71 2.09
CA LYS A 50 -0.48 5.83 3.03
C LYS A 50 0.79 6.66 3.07
N VAL A 51 0.62 7.98 3.10
CA VAL A 51 1.74 8.92 3.16
C VAL A 51 2.16 9.13 4.62
N ALA A 52 3.47 9.07 4.88
CA ALA A 52 4.06 9.38 6.17
C ALA A 52 3.84 10.87 6.48
N GLY A 53 3.04 11.16 7.50
CA GLY A 53 2.53 12.51 7.79
C GLY A 53 1.01 12.65 7.65
N GLY A 54 0.33 11.63 7.13
CA GLY A 54 -1.12 11.59 6.98
C GLY A 54 -1.56 11.67 5.52
N GLY A 55 -2.73 11.09 5.23
CA GLY A 55 -3.30 11.02 3.88
C GLY A 55 -2.97 9.74 3.13
N ASN A 56 -3.44 9.69 1.89
CA ASN A 56 -3.34 8.53 1.00
C ASN A 56 -2.51 8.87 -0.25
N ALA A 57 -1.98 7.83 -0.88
CA ALA A 57 -1.42 7.89 -2.22
C ALA A 57 -2.16 6.91 -3.13
N ASN A 58 -2.33 7.27 -4.40
CA ASN A 58 -2.84 6.38 -5.43
C ASN A 58 -1.68 5.89 -6.28
N LYS A 59 -1.51 4.56 -6.41
CA LYS A 59 -0.54 3.99 -7.36
C LYS A 59 -1.02 4.26 -8.79
N LYS A 60 -0.16 4.86 -9.62
CA LYS A 60 -0.41 5.12 -11.04
C LYS A 60 0.35 4.15 -11.94
N SER A 61 1.57 3.80 -11.56
CA SER A 61 2.41 2.79 -12.20
C SER A 61 3.22 2.03 -11.15
N GLU A 62 4.11 1.11 -11.53
CA GLU A 62 4.96 0.39 -10.59
C GLU A 62 5.81 1.32 -9.70
N THR A 63 6.21 2.47 -10.24
CA THR A 63 7.08 3.43 -9.56
C THR A 63 6.45 4.80 -9.33
N GLU A 64 5.29 5.10 -9.92
CA GLU A 64 4.63 6.40 -9.78
C GLU A 64 3.39 6.37 -8.88
N TYR A 65 3.28 7.41 -8.06
CA TYR A 65 2.26 7.57 -7.05
C TYR A 65 1.74 9.01 -7.06
N GLU A 66 0.43 9.18 -7.02
CA GLU A 66 -0.21 10.47 -6.82
C GLU A 66 -0.48 10.68 -5.33
N ILE A 67 0.03 11.78 -4.78
CA ILE A 67 -0.23 12.19 -3.39
C ILE A 67 -1.62 12.85 -3.34
N VAL A 68 -2.61 12.18 -2.75
CA VAL A 68 -4.02 12.60 -2.83
C VAL A 68 -4.25 14.00 -2.26
N ALA A 69 -3.53 14.35 -1.19
CA ALA A 69 -3.70 15.63 -0.52
C ALA A 69 -3.23 16.84 -1.36
N THR A 70 -2.27 16.63 -2.26
CA THR A 70 -1.67 17.71 -3.06
C THR A 70 -1.93 17.58 -4.57
N GLY A 71 -2.34 16.40 -5.04
CA GLY A 71 -2.41 16.06 -6.46
C GLY A 71 -1.03 15.91 -7.12
N GLU A 72 0.07 16.01 -6.37
CA GLU A 72 1.42 15.90 -6.94
C GLU A 72 1.70 14.44 -7.35
N LEU A 73 2.32 14.27 -8.52
CA LEU A 73 2.91 13.00 -8.93
C LEU A 73 4.31 12.86 -8.33
N ALA A 74 4.59 11.68 -7.78
CA ALA A 74 5.84 11.35 -7.14
C ALA A 74 6.36 9.99 -7.62
N VAL A 75 7.67 9.89 -7.82
CA VAL A 75 8.35 8.68 -8.30
C VAL A 75 9.12 8.04 -7.15
N ARG A 76 9.04 6.71 -7.01
CA ARG A 76 9.81 5.94 -6.03
C ARG A 76 11.31 6.10 -6.25
N ILE A 77 12.04 6.34 -5.14
CA ILE A 77 13.49 6.54 -5.11
C ILE A 77 14.17 5.55 -4.16
#